data_AF-A0A2V5L5J9-F1
#
_entry.id   AF-A0A2V5L5J9-F1
#
_cell.length_a   1.000
_cell.length_b   1.000
_cell.length_c   1.000
_cell.angle_alpha   90.00
_cell.angle_beta   90.00
_cell.angle_gamma   90.00
#
_symmetry.space_group_name_H-M   'P 1'
#
loop_
_entity.id
_entity.type
_entity.pdbx_description
1 polymer ?
#
loop_
_entity_poly.entity_id
_entity_poly.type
_entity_poly.pdbx_seq_one_letter_code
_entity_poly.pdbx_strand_id
1 'polypeptide(L)'
;MSDKRARRVIRLFPDYGHRWPLWENSTAERPTKYTMEPADFGLSQNLTSRLRTWYDAWDAEVLYEYGWGSPENEAAWKEEGASIAMQLREEVKTFADVEYEE
;
A
#
# COMPACT_ATOMS: atom_id res chain seq x y z
N MET A 1 -22.50 -19.19 -15.10
CA MET A 1 -21.34 -18.33 -15.45
C MET A 1 -21.16 -17.41 -14.26
N SER A 2 -20.17 -17.64 -13.40
CA SER A 2 -19.97 -16.79 -12.24
C SER A 2 -19.57 -15.41 -12.73
N ASP A 3 -20.43 -14.44 -12.45
CA ASP A 3 -20.19 -13.02 -12.62
C ASP A 3 -18.91 -12.67 -11.87
N LYS A 4 -17.77 -12.66 -12.58
CA LYS A 4 -16.51 -12.10 -12.09
C LYS A 4 -16.77 -10.59 -12.01
N ARG A 5 -17.50 -10.13 -11.00
CA ARG A 5 -17.35 -8.76 -10.52
C ARG A 5 -15.86 -8.61 -10.30
N ALA A 6 -15.21 -7.79 -11.13
CA ALA A 6 -13.76 -7.62 -11.08
C ALA A 6 -13.37 -7.40 -9.61
N ARG A 7 -12.53 -8.28 -9.07
CA ARG A 7 -12.00 -8.13 -7.71
C ARG A 7 -11.29 -6.78 -7.66
N ARG A 8 -11.39 -6.10 -6.51
CA ARG A 8 -10.69 -4.82 -6.32
C ARG A 8 -9.19 -5.07 -6.47
N VAL A 9 -8.48 -4.13 -7.06
CA VAL A 9 -7.01 -4.16 -7.12
C VAL A 9 -6.50 -3.04 -6.24
N ILE A 10 -5.87 -3.41 -5.13
CA ILE A 10 -5.20 -2.48 -4.23
C ILE A 10 -3.76 -2.37 -4.68
N ARG A 11 -3.35 -1.17 -5.10
CA ARG A 11 -1.96 -0.87 -5.42
C ARG A 11 -1.28 -0.31 -4.18
N LEU A 12 -0.15 -0.90 -3.81
CA LEU A 12 0.64 -0.59 -2.63
C LEU A 12 1.96 0.02 -3.07
N PHE A 13 2.10 1.34 -2.93
CA PHE A 13 3.33 2.09 -3.15
C PHE A 13 3.23 3.46 -2.47
N PRO A 14 4.32 4.02 -1.94
CA PRO A 14 4.33 5.39 -1.43
C PRO A 14 4.30 6.41 -2.56
N ASP A 15 3.60 7.52 -2.33
CA ASP A 15 3.63 8.69 -3.22
C ASP A 15 3.55 9.97 -2.39
N TYR A 16 4.01 11.07 -2.99
CA TYR A 16 4.02 12.37 -2.35
C TYR A 16 2.60 12.88 -2.11
N GLY A 17 2.34 13.46 -0.94
CA GLY A 17 1.09 14.14 -0.63
C GLY A 17 -0.06 13.24 -0.20
N HIS A 18 0.10 11.90 -0.20
CA HIS A 18 -0.86 10.97 0.39
C HIS A 18 -0.18 10.08 1.43
N ARG A 19 -0.55 10.25 2.69
CA ARG A 19 0.11 9.60 3.82
C ARG A 19 -0.06 8.07 3.86
N TRP A 20 -1.00 7.52 3.11
CA TRP A 20 -1.26 6.08 3.08
C TRP A 20 -0.82 5.54 1.73
N PRO A 21 0.08 4.55 1.65
CA PRO A 21 0.59 4.05 0.38
C PRO A 21 -0.42 3.09 -0.30
N LEU A 22 -1.71 3.45 -0.33
CA LEU A 22 -2.81 2.62 -0.79
C LEU A 22 -3.61 3.32 -1.87
N TRP A 23 -3.78 2.66 -3.01
CA TRP A 23 -4.44 3.21 -4.19
C TRP A 23 -5.40 2.21 -4.82
N GLU A 24 -6.44 2.71 -5.46
CA GLU A 24 -7.37 1.91 -6.26
C GLU A 24 -7.85 2.73 -7.47
N ASN A 25 -8.00 2.08 -8.62
CA ASN A 25 -8.58 2.72 -9.79
C ASN A 25 -10.11 2.64 -9.73
N SER A 26 -10.78 3.77 -9.90
CA SER A 26 -12.23 3.80 -10.10
C SER A 26 -12.59 3.08 -11.39
N THR A 27 -13.62 2.23 -11.35
CA THR A 27 -14.18 1.60 -12.56
C THR A 27 -15.60 2.10 -12.83
N ALA A 28 -16.14 1.87 -14.03
CA ALA A 28 -17.51 2.25 -14.35
C ALA A 28 -18.53 1.49 -13.48
N GLU A 29 -18.22 0.24 -13.14
CA GLU A 29 -19.06 -0.64 -12.31
C GLU A 29 -18.88 -0.38 -10.81
N ARG A 30 -17.74 0.21 -10.42
CA ARG A 30 -17.42 0.52 -9.03
C ARG A 30 -16.71 1.88 -8.95
N PRO A 31 -17.48 2.98 -8.84
CA PRO A 31 -16.90 4.29 -8.59
C PRO A 31 -16.26 4.32 -7.20
N THR A 32 -14.96 4.61 -7.13
CA THR A 32 -14.17 4.70 -5.89
C THR A 32 -13.30 5.96 -5.91
N LYS A 33 -12.81 6.37 -4.74
CA LYS A 33 -11.74 7.37 -4.65
C LYS A 33 -10.39 6.74 -5.03
N TYR A 34 -9.49 7.53 -5.60
CA TYR A 34 -8.17 7.05 -5.99
C TYR A 34 -7.25 6.79 -4.78
N THR A 35 -7.22 7.75 -3.83
CA THR A 35 -6.45 7.69 -2.58
C THR A 35 -7.22 6.90 -1.52
N MET A 36 -6.70 5.75 -1.12
CA MET A 36 -7.33 4.89 -0.13
C MET A 36 -6.70 4.99 1.25
N GLU A 37 -7.47 4.65 2.27
CA GLU A 37 -7.05 4.58 3.66
C GLU A 37 -7.28 3.17 4.22
N PRO A 38 -6.57 2.76 5.28
CA PRO A 38 -6.75 1.45 5.91
C PRO A 38 -8.23 1.15 6.29
N ALA A 39 -8.98 2.19 6.69
CA ALA A 39 -10.39 2.07 7.02
C ALA A 39 -11.28 1.69 5.82
N ASP A 40 -10.92 2.06 4.59
CA ASP A 40 -11.69 1.73 3.37
C ASP A 40 -11.64 0.23 3.01
N PHE A 41 -10.69 -0.50 3.60
CA PHE A 41 -10.53 -1.94 3.46
C PHE A 41 -10.78 -2.71 4.75
N GLY A 42 -11.01 -2.01 5.87
CA GLY A 42 -11.15 -2.63 7.19
C GLY A 42 -9.86 -3.32 7.67
N LEU A 43 -8.69 -2.75 7.36
CA LEU A 43 -7.40 -3.33 7.74
C LEU A 43 -7.22 -3.36 9.27
N SER A 44 -6.41 -4.31 9.73
CA SER A 44 -6.06 -4.43 11.13
C SER A 44 -5.28 -3.20 11.63
N GLN A 45 -5.37 -2.92 12.94
CA GLN A 45 -4.58 -1.86 13.57
C GLN A 45 -3.06 -2.13 13.45
N ASN A 46 -2.67 -3.41 13.47
CA ASN A 46 -1.27 -3.81 13.29
C ASN A 46 -0.76 -3.44 11.89
N LEU A 47 -1.48 -3.84 10.83
CA LEU A 47 -1.10 -3.50 9.45
C LEU A 47 -1.15 -1.98 9.21
N THR A 48 -2.15 -1.31 9.77
CA THR A 48 -2.28 0.16 9.72
C THR A 48 -1.04 0.85 10.30
N SER A 49 -0.57 0.39 11.46
CA SER A 49 0.64 0.94 12.10
C SER A 49 1.89 0.68 11.26
N ARG A 50 2.02 -0.52 10.67
CA ARG A 50 3.17 -0.85 9.81
C ARG A 50 3.20 -0.01 8.54
N LEU A 51 2.06 0.18 7.88
CA LEU A 51 1.92 1.06 6.72
C LEU A 51 2.33 2.51 7.03
N ARG A 52 1.95 3.01 8.22
CA ARG A 52 2.34 4.35 8.69
C ARG A 52 3.86 4.45 8.83
N THR A 53 4.48 3.53 9.58
CA THR A 53 5.93 3.53 9.79
C THR A 53 6.71 3.37 8.48
N TRP A 54 6.24 2.50 7.59
CA TRP A 54 6.87 2.27 6.29
C TRP A 54 6.82 3.51 5.38
N TYR A 55 5.69 4.23 5.38
CA TYR A 55 5.61 5.53 4.69
C TYR A 55 6.48 6.58 5.35
N ASP A 56 6.49 6.69 6.68
CA ASP A 56 7.29 7.70 7.40
C ASP A 56 8.79 7.54 7.13
N ALA A 57 9.26 6.29 6.99
CA ALA A 57 10.63 6.01 6.56
C ALA A 57 10.89 6.50 5.13
N TRP A 58 9.97 6.24 4.20
CA TRP A 58 10.10 6.74 2.83
C TRP A 58 10.07 8.27 2.75
N ASP A 59 9.13 8.92 3.45
CA ASP A 59 8.97 10.38 3.44
C ASP A 59 10.21 11.08 4.02
N ALA A 60 10.79 10.53 5.09
CA ALA A 60 12.04 11.02 5.66
C ALA A 60 13.19 10.97 4.64
N GLU A 61 13.27 9.92 3.83
CA GLU A 61 14.36 9.70 2.86
C GLU A 61 14.15 10.50 1.56
N VAL A 62 12.91 10.74 1.14
CA VAL A 62 12.58 11.64 0.01
C VAL A 62 12.88 13.10 0.34
N LEU A 63 12.80 13.49 1.61
CA LEU A 63 13.23 14.82 2.06
C LEU A 63 14.75 15.02 1.97
N TYR A 64 15.54 13.94 1.96
CA TYR A 64 16.96 14.01 1.64
C TYR A 64 17.12 14.06 0.11
N GLU A 65 17.62 15.18 -0.43
CA GLU A 65 17.80 15.41 -1.89
C GLU A 65 18.62 14.31 -2.62
N TYR A 66 19.25 13.40 -1.87
CA TYR A 66 20.12 12.33 -2.37
C TYR A 66 19.49 10.93 -2.28
N GLY A 67 18.26 10.78 -1.78
CA GLY A 67 17.62 9.49 -1.53
C GLY A 67 18.11 8.83 -0.24
N TRP A 68 18.02 7.49 -0.18
CA TRP A 68 18.34 6.70 1.01
C TRP A 68 19.71 7.02 1.62
N GLY A 69 19.74 7.33 2.92
CA GLY A 69 20.96 7.65 3.65
C GLY A 69 21.99 6.51 3.70
N SER A 70 21.56 5.28 3.50
CA SER A 70 22.43 4.14 3.24
C SER A 70 21.73 3.02 2.45
N PRO A 71 22.48 2.17 1.72
CA PRO A 71 21.91 1.00 1.03
C PRO A 71 21.22 0.01 1.96
N GLU A 72 21.67 -0.09 3.21
CA GLU A 72 21.08 -0.96 4.23
C GLU A 72 19.68 -0.47 4.64
N ASN A 73 19.48 0.85 4.74
CA ASN A 73 18.16 1.42 5.01
C ASN A 73 17.18 1.16 3.86
N GLU A 74 17.65 1.33 2.61
CA GLU A 74 16.86 1.00 1.42
C GLU A 74 16.45 -0.47 1.41
N ALA A 75 17.39 -1.38 1.67
CA ALA A 75 17.13 -2.81 1.70
C ALA A 75 16.12 -3.18 2.81
N ALA A 76 16.31 -2.65 4.02
CA ALA A 76 15.40 -2.88 5.14
C ALA A 76 13.99 -2.37 4.84
N TRP A 77 13.87 -1.23 4.17
CA TRP A 77 12.58 -0.67 3.76
C TRP A 77 11.87 -1.52 2.69
N LYS A 78 12.60 -2.02 1.70
CA LYS A 78 12.04 -2.93 0.67
C LYS A 78 11.59 -4.26 1.28
N GLU A 79 12.37 -4.83 2.19
CA GLU A 79 12.00 -6.05 2.92
C GLU A 79 10.72 -5.86 3.74
N GLU A 80 10.61 -4.73 4.45
CA GLU A 80 9.39 -4.42 5.22
C GLU A 80 8.19 -4.19 4.30
N GLY A 81 8.36 -3.48 3.17
CA GLY A 81 7.31 -3.28 2.17
C GLY A 81 6.78 -4.60 1.59
N ALA A 82 7.68 -5.54 1.27
CA ALA A 82 7.29 -6.88 0.81
C ALA A 82 6.51 -7.66 1.90
N SER A 83 6.94 -7.54 3.17
CA SER A 83 6.26 -8.16 4.32
C SER A 83 4.86 -7.56 4.57
N ILE A 84 4.72 -6.25 4.44
CA ILE A 84 3.43 -5.53 4.48
C ILE A 84 2.54 -5.99 3.34
N ALA A 85 3.06 -6.12 2.12
CA ALA A 85 2.30 -6.59 0.97
C ALA A 85 1.75 -8.00 1.18
N MET A 86 2.55 -8.90 1.77
CA MET A 86 2.09 -10.25 2.14
C MET A 86 0.96 -10.22 3.16
N GLN A 87 1.10 -9.42 4.23
CA GLN A 87 0.05 -9.30 5.24
C GLN A 87 -1.23 -8.68 4.66
N LEU A 88 -1.10 -7.63 3.84
CA LEU A 88 -2.23 -6.98 3.17
C LEU A 88 -2.98 -7.98 2.30
N ARG A 89 -2.28 -8.80 1.51
CA ARG A 89 -2.89 -9.88 0.72
C ARG A 89 -3.72 -10.82 1.57
N GLU A 90 -3.21 -11.24 2.73
CA GLU A 90 -3.94 -12.13 3.63
C GLU A 90 -5.19 -11.49 4.23
N GLU A 91 -5.13 -10.22 4.61
CA GLU A 91 -6.26 -9.49 5.19
C GLU A 91 -7.38 -9.24 4.16
N VAL A 92 -7.04 -9.00 2.89
CA VAL A 92 -8.02 -8.63 1.85
C VAL A 92 -8.38 -9.74 0.87
N LYS A 93 -7.77 -10.93 0.98
CA LYS A 93 -7.90 -12.06 0.02
C LYS A 93 -9.32 -12.47 -0.33
N THR A 94 -10.30 -12.15 0.50
CA THR A 94 -11.71 -12.49 0.26
C THR A 94 -12.36 -11.57 -0.77
N PHE A 95 -11.86 -10.34 -0.94
CA PHE A 95 -12.52 -9.32 -1.76
C PHE A 95 -11.60 -8.52 -2.70
N ALA A 96 -10.29 -8.53 -2.50
CA ALA A 96 -9.33 -7.77 -3.30
C ALA A 96 -8.03 -8.55 -3.59
N ASP A 97 -7.34 -8.12 -4.63
CA ASP A 97 -5.99 -8.52 -5.00
C ASP A 97 -5.03 -7.34 -4.73
N VAL A 98 -3.73 -7.61 -4.54
CA VAL A 98 -2.73 -6.60 -4.14
C VAL A 98 -1.55 -6.60 -5.10
N GLU A 99 -1.34 -5.45 -5.73
CA GLU A 99 -0.17 -5.12 -6.54
C GLU A 99 0.80 -4.30 -5.67
N TYR A 100 2.06 -4.73 -5.59
CA TYR A 100 3.08 -4.06 -4.80
C TYR A 100 4.17 -3.55 -5.73
N GLU A 101 4.48 -2.25 -5.63
CA GLU A 101 5.53 -1.57 -6.38
C GLU A 101 6.51 -0.98 -5.35
N GLU A 102 7.81 -1.30 -5.50
CA GLU A 102 8.90 -0.85 -4.61
C GLU A 102 9.61 0.40 -5.12
#